data_AF-V5KVA2-F1
#
_entry.id   AF-V5KVA2-F1
#
_cell.length_a   1.000
_cell.length_b   1.000
_cell.length_c   1.000
_cell.angle_alpha   90.00
_cell.angle_beta   90.00
_cell.angle_gamma   90.00
#
_symmetry.space_group_name_H-M   'P 1'
#
loop_
_entity.id
_entity.type
_entity.pdbx_description
1 polymer ?
#
loop_
_entity_poly.entity_id
_entity_poly.type
_entity_poly.pdbx_seq_one_letter_code
_entity_poly.pdbx_strand_id
1 'polypeptide(L)'
;FNRLDHSVDRPDRREVRRTVERLEMDRMPSPAYPRVDIMDYLLGSVQFSSGCPFTCEFCDIPALYGRNPRLKRPEQIVAELDLLADGG
;
A
#
# COMPACT_ATOMS: atom_id res chain seq x y z
N PHE A 1 -7.32 6.81 -12.80
CA PHE A 1 -7.03 7.44 -11.51
C PHE A 1 -7.45 8.89 -11.55
N ASN A 2 -6.95 9.71 -12.48
CA ASN A 2 -7.50 11.00 -12.96
C ASN A 2 -8.41 11.77 -11.96
N ARG A 3 -9.71 11.47 -11.81
CA ARG A 3 -10.57 12.14 -10.81
C ARG A 3 -10.03 12.06 -9.36
N LEU A 4 -9.64 10.87 -8.89
CA LEU A 4 -9.14 10.68 -7.51
C LEU A 4 -7.79 11.38 -7.27
N ASP A 5 -7.04 11.64 -8.33
CA ASP A 5 -5.76 12.36 -8.26
C ASP A 5 -5.96 13.89 -8.22
N HIS A 6 -7.18 14.37 -8.51
CA HIS A 6 -7.47 15.79 -8.73
C HIS A 6 -8.63 16.37 -7.92
N SER A 7 -9.50 15.55 -7.32
CA SER A 7 -10.64 16.03 -6.51
C SER A 7 -11.01 15.04 -5.42
N VAL A 8 -11.32 15.60 -4.24
CA VAL A 8 -11.87 14.90 -3.08
C VAL A 8 -13.39 15.02 -2.97
N ASP A 9 -14.03 15.72 -3.91
CA ASP A 9 -15.46 15.97 -3.90
C ASP A 9 -16.26 14.68 -4.12
N ARG A 10 -17.39 14.60 -3.41
CA ARG A 10 -18.32 13.49 -3.56
C ARG A 10 -18.85 13.46 -5.00
N PRO A 11 -18.78 12.32 -5.72
CA PRO A 11 -19.31 12.24 -7.06
C PRO A 11 -20.84 12.27 -7.05
N ASP A 12 -21.43 12.85 -8.10
CA ASP A 12 -22.89 12.90 -8.29
C ASP A 12 -23.53 11.51 -8.43
N ARG A 13 -22.72 10.50 -8.79
CA ARG A 13 -23.13 9.09 -8.91
C ARG A 13 -22.12 8.15 -8.30
N ARG A 14 -22.58 6.99 -7.84
CA ARG A 14 -21.71 5.95 -7.28
C ARG A 14 -20.73 5.44 -8.34
N GLU A 15 -19.45 5.58 -8.08
CA GLU A 15 -18.38 4.93 -8.84
C GLU A 15 -18.01 3.60 -8.17
N VAL A 16 -17.97 2.50 -8.93
CA VAL A 16 -17.50 1.19 -8.45
C VAL A 16 -16.24 0.82 -9.23
N ARG A 17 -15.15 0.55 -8.52
CA ARG A 17 -13.90 0.06 -9.09
C ARG A 17 -13.66 -1.36 -8.62
N ARG A 18 -13.27 -2.24 -9.55
CA ARG A 18 -12.93 -3.62 -9.26
C ARG A 18 -11.53 -3.91 -9.75
N THR A 19 -10.68 -4.40 -8.86
CA THR A 19 -9.36 -4.90 -9.21
C THR A 19 -9.53 -6.22 -9.95
N VAL A 20 -9.14 -6.27 -11.22
CA VAL A 20 -9.18 -7.49 -12.05
C VAL A 20 -7.86 -8.24 -11.91
N GLU A 21 -6.75 -7.52 -11.99
CA GLU A 21 -5.39 -8.03 -11.84
C GLU A 21 -4.69 -7.24 -10.73
N ARG A 22 -3.87 -7.92 -9.94
CA ARG A 22 -3.08 -7.28 -8.88
C ARG A 22 -1.65 -7.12 -9.36
N LEU A 23 -1.15 -5.89 -9.30
CA LEU A 23 0.23 -5.56 -9.69
C LEU A 23 1.23 -6.29 -8.81
N GLU A 24 2.17 -7.03 -9.40
CA GLU A 24 3.27 -7.68 -8.67
C GLU A 24 3.96 -6.73 -7.68
N MET A 25 4.31 -7.25 -6.49
CA MET A 25 4.84 -6.38 -5.43
C MET A 25 6.17 -5.74 -5.78
N ASP A 26 6.94 -6.37 -6.66
CA ASP A 26 8.24 -5.87 -7.10
C ASP A 26 8.14 -4.68 -8.08
N ARG A 27 6.92 -4.41 -8.57
CA ARG A 27 6.55 -3.25 -9.41
C ARG A 27 5.79 -2.18 -8.64
N MET A 28 5.47 -2.42 -7.37
CA MET A 28 4.84 -1.43 -6.51
C MET A 28 5.83 -0.28 -6.26
N PRO A 29 5.46 0.99 -6.51
CA PRO A 29 6.33 2.11 -6.19
C PRO A 29 6.49 2.23 -4.67
N SER A 30 7.63 2.77 -4.22
CA SER A 30 7.82 3.16 -2.83
C SER A 30 6.78 4.23 -2.45
N PRO A 31 6.21 4.18 -1.23
CA PRO A 31 5.37 5.26 -0.72
C PRO A 31 6.08 6.60 -0.81
N ALA A 32 5.31 7.67 -0.98
CA ALA A 32 5.85 9.02 -1.08
C ALA A 32 6.25 9.59 0.30
N TYR A 33 7.10 8.87 1.04
CA TYR A 33 7.62 9.28 2.37
C TYR A 33 8.12 10.74 2.39
N PRO A 34 8.84 11.26 1.38
CA PRO A 34 9.30 12.65 1.39
C PRO A 34 8.20 13.72 1.33
N ARG A 35 6.92 13.34 1.19
CA ARG A 35 5.78 14.27 1.19
C ARG A 35 5.15 14.49 2.57
N VAL A 36 5.60 13.76 3.58
CA VAL A 36 5.14 13.92 4.97
C VAL A 36 6.35 14.18 5.85
N ASP A 37 6.14 14.89 6.96
CA ASP A 37 7.15 15.00 8.00
C ASP A 37 7.11 13.72 8.84
N ILE A 38 8.17 12.91 8.78
CA ILE A 38 8.20 11.61 9.45
C ILE A 38 8.23 11.78 10.96
N MET A 39 8.78 12.90 11.45
CA MET A 39 8.89 13.20 12.88
C MET A 39 7.55 13.56 13.55
N ASP A 40 6.51 13.84 12.76
CA ASP A 40 5.14 14.00 13.25
C ASP A 40 4.49 12.67 13.69
N TYR A 41 5.13 11.52 13.41
CA TYR A 41 4.58 10.18 13.66
C TYR A 41 5.39 9.39 14.68
N LEU A 42 4.70 8.66 15.56
CA LEU A 42 5.34 7.81 16.58
C LEU A 42 6.06 6.57 15.97
N LEU A 43 5.53 6.01 14.88
CA LEU A 43 6.10 4.84 14.21
C LEU A 43 6.01 4.95 12.69
N GLY A 44 7.12 4.67 12.01
CA GLY A 44 7.16 4.33 10.60
C GLY A 44 6.79 2.86 10.36
N SER A 45 6.11 2.57 9.25
CA SER A 45 5.80 1.19 8.87
C SER A 45 6.11 0.94 7.39
N VAL A 46 6.62 -0.26 7.11
CA VAL A 46 6.93 -0.73 5.76
C VAL A 46 6.12 -1.98 5.49
N GLN A 47 5.34 -1.97 4.40
CA GLN A 47 4.63 -3.15 3.94
C GLN A 47 5.56 -3.98 3.06
N PHE A 48 5.98 -5.16 3.54
CA PHE A 48 6.81 -6.08 2.75
C PHE A 48 6.01 -7.07 1.91
N SER A 49 4.77 -7.34 2.29
CA SER A 49 3.91 -8.34 1.66
C SER A 49 2.46 -7.88 1.52
N SER A 50 1.75 -8.48 0.57
CA SER A 50 0.33 -8.24 0.32
C SER A 50 -0.39 -9.55 0.00
N GLY A 51 -1.44 -9.86 0.76
CA GLY A 51 -2.18 -11.12 0.67
C GLY A 51 -1.84 -12.11 1.79
N CYS A 52 -2.74 -13.07 2.05
CA CYS A 52 -2.59 -14.04 3.14
C CYS A 52 -3.31 -15.36 2.82
N PRO A 53 -2.70 -16.54 3.04
CA PRO A 53 -3.31 -17.82 2.70
C PRO A 53 -4.32 -18.32 3.73
N PHE A 54 -4.30 -17.74 4.93
CA PHE A 54 -5.13 -18.17 6.05
C PHE A 54 -6.59 -17.72 5.91
N THR A 55 -7.47 -18.42 6.63
CA THR A 55 -8.93 -18.19 6.62
C THR A 55 -9.43 -17.85 8.01
N CYS A 56 -8.80 -16.86 8.63
CA CYS A 56 -9.23 -16.36 9.92
C CYS A 56 -10.59 -15.67 9.77
N GLU A 57 -11.56 -15.99 10.62
CA GLU A 57 -12.91 -15.41 10.56
C GLU A 57 -12.95 -13.90 10.82
N PHE A 58 -11.93 -13.40 11.52
CA PHE A 58 -11.78 -12.00 11.89
C PHE A 58 -10.99 -11.15 10.87
N CYS A 59 -10.37 -11.78 9.87
CA CYS A 59 -9.38 -11.13 9.01
C CYS A 59 -9.93 -10.90 7.60
N ASP A 60 -9.89 -9.66 7.14
CA ASP A 60 -10.31 -9.24 5.81
C ASP A 60 -9.19 -9.27 4.76
N ILE A 61 -7.93 -9.50 5.17
CA ILE A 61 -6.75 -9.50 4.29
C ILE A 61 -6.93 -10.42 3.07
N PRO A 62 -7.39 -11.68 3.20
CA PRO A 62 -7.56 -12.55 2.03
C PRO A 62 -8.61 -12.04 1.04
N ALA A 63 -9.66 -11.36 1.54
CA ALA A 63 -10.73 -10.80 0.71
C ALA A 63 -10.26 -9.54 -0.04
N LEU A 64 -9.56 -8.63 0.65
CA LEU A 64 -9.04 -7.39 0.08
C LEU A 64 -7.83 -7.64 -0.84
N TYR A 65 -6.80 -8.29 -0.31
CA TYR A 65 -5.48 -8.40 -0.93
C TYR A 65 -5.23 -9.73 -1.64
N GLY A 66 -6.15 -10.69 -1.52
CA GLY A 66 -6.06 -12.00 -2.14
C GLY A 66 -5.40 -13.05 -1.24
N ARG A 67 -5.54 -14.31 -1.64
CA ARG A 67 -5.11 -15.47 -0.84
C ARG A 67 -3.65 -15.87 -1.06
N ASN A 68 -3.01 -15.33 -2.09
CA ASN A 68 -1.61 -15.62 -2.39
C ASN A 68 -0.75 -14.45 -1.89
N PRO A 69 0.11 -14.64 -0.88
CA PRO A 69 1.06 -13.62 -0.45
C PRO A 69 2.02 -13.29 -1.59
N ARG A 70 2.15 -12.00 -1.87
CA ARG A 70 3.13 -11.46 -2.80
C ARG A 70 4.11 -10.62 -2.02
N LEU A 71 5.40 -10.75 -2.31
CA LEU A 71 6.48 -10.16 -1.54
C LEU A 71 7.22 -9.12 -2.37
N LYS A 72 7.66 -8.05 -1.73
CA LYS A 72 8.67 -7.15 -2.31
C LYS A 72 10.03 -7.85 -2.34
N ARG A 73 10.92 -7.37 -3.20
CA ARG A 73 12.33 -7.75 -3.14
C ARG A 73 12.99 -7.11 -1.90
N PRO A 74 13.99 -7.75 -1.27
CA PRO A 74 14.69 -7.19 -0.11
C PRO A 74 15.21 -5.77 -0.33
N GLU A 75 15.69 -5.45 -1.53
CA GLU A 75 16.25 -4.14 -1.86
C GLU A 75 15.20 -3.03 -1.82
N GLN A 76 13.94 -3.34 -2.15
CA GLN A 76 12.83 -2.37 -2.01
C GLN A 76 12.52 -2.08 -0.54
N ILE A 77 12.66 -3.08 0.33
CA ILE A 77 12.45 -2.90 1.77
C ILE A 77 13.55 -2.03 2.36
N VAL A 78 14.81 -2.32 2.03
CA VAL A 78 15.95 -1.51 2.49
C VAL A 78 15.79 -0.06 2.00
N ALA A 79 15.48 0.14 0.72
CA ALA A 79 15.27 1.49 0.20
C ALA A 79 14.11 2.25 0.88
N GLU A 80 13.02 1.58 1.25
CA GLU A 80 11.93 2.21 2.00
C GLU A 80 12.31 2.52 3.45
N LEU A 81 13.12 1.66 4.09
CA LEU A 81 13.66 1.92 5.42
C LEU A 81 14.65 3.08 5.42
N ASP A 82 15.52 3.17 4.41
CA ASP A 82 16.46 4.28 4.25
C ASP A 82 15.70 5.61 4.11
N LEU A 83 14.64 5.65 3.29
CA LEU A 83 13.78 6.85 3.15
C LEU A 83 13.10 7.28 4.45
N LEU A 84 12.71 6.32 5.30
CA LEU A 84 12.14 6.61 6.61
C LEU A 84 13.22 7.14 7.57
N ALA A 85 14.39 6.50 7.61
CA ALA A 85 15.50 6.90 8.47
C ALA A 85 16.07 8.28 8.10
N ASP A 86 16.17 8.59 6.81
CA ASP A 86 16.59 9.90 6.32
C ASP A 86 15.57 11.01 6.63
N GLY A 87 14.31 10.64 6.86
CA GLY A 87 13.21 11.55 7.20
C GLY A 87 13.19 12.03 8.66
N GLY A 88 14.02 11.44 9.53
CA GLY A 88 14.11 11.79 10.96
C GLY A 88 13.84 10.62 11.89
#